data_AF-A0A3B8RI13-F1
#
_entry.id   AF-A0A3B8RI13-F1
#
_cell.length_a   1.000
_cell.length_b   1.000
_cell.length_c   1.000
_cell.angle_alpha   90.00
_cell.angle_beta   90.00
_cell.angle_gamma   90.00
#
_symmetry.space_group_name_H-M   'P 1'
#
loop_
_entity.id
_entity.type
_entity.pdbx_description
1 polymer ?
#
loop_
_entity_poly.entity_id
_entity_poly.type
_entity_poly.pdbx_seq_one_letter_code
_entity_poly.pdbx_strand_id
1 'polypeptide(L)'
;MAVVYDGIEKKEAMGMKRYSLLKIGLLAWCLSQAPIGEAAGALDFFQSSAPQNDLANSILPVDTAFEFLGFVQGQRLQLLWRVEPGHYLYRSRLKVAGPNGERVAVQLPEGESYHDEYFGDVLIYRGDLALDVSLGSDLSKAKEGVKPFLIEYQGCAEAGYCYPPQKRWT
;
A
#
# COMPACT_ATOMS: atom_id res chain seq x y z
N MET A 1 10.24 -51.21 -3.22
CA MET A 1 9.31 -50.77 -2.16
C MET A 1 8.12 -50.11 -2.83
N ALA A 2 7.01 -50.85 -2.96
CA ALA A 2 5.73 -50.29 -3.38
C ALA A 2 5.04 -49.72 -2.14
N VAL A 3 4.57 -48.49 -2.20
CA VAL A 3 3.62 -47.95 -1.21
C VAL A 3 2.32 -47.73 -1.95
N VAL A 4 1.45 -48.73 -1.84
CA VAL A 4 0.01 -48.63 -2.07
C VAL A 4 -0.58 -48.27 -0.72
N TYR A 5 -1.34 -47.17 -0.62
CA TYR A 5 -2.44 -47.12 0.35
C TYR A 5 -3.66 -46.44 -0.27
N ASP A 6 -4.72 -47.21 -0.21
CA ASP A 6 -6.06 -47.08 -0.74
C ASP A 6 -6.96 -46.36 0.29
N GLY A 7 -7.93 -45.60 -0.21
CA GLY A 7 -9.33 -45.73 0.21
C GLY A 7 -9.89 -45.02 1.47
N ILE A 8 -10.77 -44.04 1.19
CA ILE A 8 -12.21 -44.00 1.53
C ILE A 8 -12.71 -43.65 2.97
N GLU A 9 -13.50 -42.56 2.98
CA GLU A 9 -14.71 -42.16 3.75
C GLU A 9 -14.86 -42.36 5.28
N LYS A 10 -15.35 -41.29 5.94
CA LYS A 10 -16.74 -41.28 6.46
C LYS A 10 -17.20 -39.86 6.87
N LYS A 11 -18.35 -39.47 6.33
CA LYS A 11 -19.20 -38.37 6.81
C LYS A 11 -20.02 -38.86 8.00
N GLU A 12 -20.11 -38.07 9.05
CA GLU A 12 -21.19 -38.22 10.05
C GLU A 12 -21.97 -36.91 10.18
N ALA A 13 -23.27 -37.03 9.87
CA ALA A 13 -24.28 -35.99 10.07
C ALA A 13 -24.89 -36.17 11.46
N MET A 14 -24.91 -35.12 12.28
CA MET A 14 -25.57 -35.13 13.58
C MET A 14 -26.86 -34.30 13.51
N GLY A 15 -27.99 -35.00 13.64
CA GLY A 15 -29.34 -34.46 13.55
C GLY A 15 -29.76 -33.63 14.77
N MET A 16 -30.44 -32.51 14.49
CA MET A 16 -31.12 -31.66 15.47
C MET A 16 -32.52 -32.21 15.76
N LYS A 17 -32.76 -32.59 17.03
CA LYS A 17 -34.08 -32.97 17.54
C LYS A 17 -34.88 -31.73 17.93
N ARG A 18 -36.17 -31.73 17.56
CA ARG A 18 -37.18 -30.70 17.80
C ARG A 18 -37.95 -31.03 19.07
N TYR A 19 -38.06 -30.12 20.04
CA TYR A 19 -39.07 -30.16 21.13
C TYR A 19 -39.32 -28.70 21.59
N SER A 20 -40.46 -28.07 21.26
CA SER A 20 -41.84 -28.21 21.77
C SER A 20 -42.11 -27.33 23.00
N LEU A 21 -43.07 -26.43 22.81
CA LEU A 21 -43.52 -25.34 23.69
C LEU A 21 -44.35 -25.82 24.91
N LEU A 22 -44.58 -24.84 25.80
CA LEU A 22 -45.48 -24.78 26.96
C LEU A 22 -44.96 -25.31 28.30
N LYS A 23 -44.81 -24.38 29.26
CA LYS A 23 -45.70 -24.26 30.43
C LYS A 23 -45.45 -22.92 31.16
N ILE A 24 -46.47 -22.07 31.15
CA ILE A 24 -46.58 -20.87 31.98
C ILE A 24 -46.98 -21.32 33.39
N GLY A 25 -46.28 -20.83 34.41
CA GLY A 25 -46.61 -21.02 35.81
C GLY A 25 -46.20 -19.81 36.62
N LEU A 26 -47.17 -18.95 36.93
CA LEU A 26 -47.06 -17.85 37.90
C LEU A 26 -47.00 -18.42 39.33
N LEU A 27 -45.99 -18.06 40.11
CA LEU A 27 -46.05 -18.06 41.57
C LEU A 27 -45.24 -16.87 42.09
N ALA A 28 -45.93 -16.00 42.81
CA ALA A 28 -45.41 -14.81 43.47
C ALA A 28 -44.70 -15.16 44.78
N TRP A 29 -43.57 -14.52 45.09
CA TRP A 29 -43.35 -14.00 46.44
C TRP A 29 -42.24 -12.96 46.48
N CYS A 30 -42.57 -11.82 47.11
CA CYS A 30 -41.70 -10.76 47.56
C CYS A 30 -40.36 -11.27 48.11
N LEU A 31 -39.26 -10.62 47.71
CA LEU A 31 -38.26 -10.14 48.66
C LEU A 31 -37.45 -9.01 48.03
N SER A 32 -37.48 -7.86 48.70
CA SER A 32 -36.47 -6.80 48.67
C SER A 32 -36.22 -6.08 47.34
N GLN A 33 -36.93 -4.97 47.16
CA GLN A 33 -36.44 -3.88 46.34
C GLN A 33 -35.17 -3.30 46.98
N ALA A 34 -34.03 -3.44 46.29
CA ALA A 34 -32.95 -2.47 46.38
C ALA A 34 -32.83 -1.85 44.98
N PRO A 35 -32.80 -0.51 44.84
CA PRO A 35 -32.50 0.11 43.57
C PRO A 35 -31.04 -0.24 43.24
N ILE A 36 -30.85 -1.19 42.33
CA ILE A 36 -29.58 -1.37 41.65
C ILE A 36 -29.45 -0.10 40.80
N GLY A 37 -28.57 0.81 41.19
CA GLY A 37 -28.23 1.95 40.34
C GLY A 37 -27.71 1.42 39.02
N GLU A 38 -28.49 1.56 37.96
CA GLU A 38 -28.05 1.31 36.60
C GLU A 38 -26.98 2.35 36.27
N ALA A 39 -25.72 1.92 36.24
CA ALA A 39 -24.69 2.62 35.49
C ALA A 39 -24.94 2.40 33.97
N ALA A 40 -26.11 2.80 33.49
CA ALA A 40 -26.43 2.89 32.09
C ALA A 40 -25.79 4.18 31.56
N GLY A 41 -24.59 4.06 31.00
CA GLY A 41 -23.94 5.22 30.36
C GLY A 41 -22.43 5.15 30.18
N ALA A 42 -21.78 3.99 30.31
CA ALA A 42 -20.33 3.88 30.12
C ALA A 42 -19.89 3.07 28.89
N LEU A 43 -20.83 2.54 28.08
CA LEU A 43 -20.49 1.74 26.89
C LEU A 43 -21.12 2.23 25.58
N ASP A 44 -21.72 3.43 25.55
CA ASP A 44 -22.25 4.02 24.31
C ASP A 44 -21.24 4.91 23.58
N PHE A 45 -19.98 4.94 24.01
CA PHE A 45 -18.96 5.80 23.36
C PHE A 45 -18.33 5.17 22.10
N PHE A 46 -18.47 3.85 21.89
CA PHE A 46 -17.82 3.18 20.76
C PHE A 46 -18.75 2.76 19.63
N GLN A 47 -20.01 3.21 19.64
CA GLN A 47 -20.90 3.11 18.50
C GLN A 47 -20.87 4.40 17.66
N SER A 48 -19.66 4.93 17.44
CA SER A 48 -19.45 5.94 16.42
C SER A 48 -19.60 5.24 15.07
N SER A 49 -20.67 5.57 14.35
CA SER A 49 -20.74 5.32 12.92
C SER A 49 -19.55 6.06 12.31
N ALA A 50 -18.48 5.32 12.05
CA ALA A 50 -17.29 5.86 11.43
C ALA A 50 -17.74 6.60 10.16
N PRO A 51 -17.39 7.88 9.97
CA PRO A 51 -17.58 8.49 8.67
C PRO A 51 -16.84 7.60 7.68
N GLN A 52 -17.57 7.08 6.69
CA GLN A 52 -16.95 6.35 5.59
C GLN A 52 -15.88 7.27 5.02
N ASN A 53 -14.62 6.90 5.19
CA ASN A 53 -13.49 7.69 4.74
C ASN A 53 -13.41 7.54 3.22
N ASP A 54 -14.26 8.27 2.51
CA ASP A 54 -14.36 8.21 1.04
C ASP A 54 -13.03 8.55 0.37
N LEU A 55 -12.20 9.39 1.02
CA LEU A 55 -10.82 9.68 0.61
C LEU A 55 -9.90 8.47 0.70
N ALA A 56 -9.99 7.66 1.77
CA ALA A 56 -9.16 6.45 1.88
C ALA A 56 -9.52 5.39 0.83
N ASN A 57 -10.78 5.37 0.37
CA ASN A 57 -11.20 4.51 -0.73
C ASN A 57 -10.83 5.08 -2.12
N SER A 58 -10.47 6.37 -2.22
CA SER A 58 -10.12 7.02 -3.49
C SER A 58 -8.61 7.24 -3.68
N ILE A 59 -7.78 7.07 -2.65
CA ILE A 59 -6.32 7.18 -2.77
C ILE A 59 -5.78 5.91 -3.41
N LEU A 60 -5.15 6.04 -4.57
CA LEU A 60 -4.49 4.91 -5.22
C LEU A 60 -3.25 4.49 -4.42
N PRO A 61 -2.95 3.18 -4.32
CA PRO A 61 -1.65 2.74 -3.84
C PRO A 61 -0.52 3.34 -4.67
N VAL A 62 0.60 3.67 -4.03
CA VAL A 62 1.72 4.35 -4.72
C VAL A 62 2.26 3.54 -5.90
N ASP A 63 2.22 2.21 -5.81
CA ASP A 63 2.69 1.31 -6.87
C ASP A 63 1.71 1.16 -8.02
N THR A 64 0.46 1.60 -7.84
CA THR A 64 -0.52 1.77 -8.91
C THR A 64 -0.38 3.15 -9.54
N ALA A 65 -0.18 4.20 -8.74
CA ALA A 65 0.01 5.56 -9.24
C ALA A 65 1.31 5.74 -10.03
N PHE A 66 2.37 5.04 -9.60
CA PHE A 66 3.71 5.10 -10.19
C PHE A 66 4.28 3.69 -10.32
N GLU A 67 3.86 2.94 -11.33
CA GLU A 67 4.43 1.62 -11.61
C GLU A 67 5.90 1.79 -12.02
N PHE A 68 6.82 1.35 -11.16
CA PHE A 68 8.26 1.51 -11.35
C PHE A 68 8.93 0.20 -11.75
N LEU A 69 9.78 0.26 -12.78
CA LEU A 69 10.69 -0.81 -13.18
C LEU A 69 12.11 -0.25 -13.35
N GLY A 70 13.08 -0.93 -12.76
CA GLY A 70 14.50 -0.58 -12.92
C GLY A 70 15.35 -1.83 -13.08
N PHE A 71 16.28 -1.81 -14.05
CA PHE A 71 17.19 -2.92 -14.29
C PHE A 71 18.51 -2.43 -14.89
N VAL A 72 19.57 -3.22 -14.68
CA VAL A 72 20.89 -2.96 -15.27
C VAL A 72 21.09 -3.86 -16.48
N GLN A 73 21.50 -3.27 -17.60
CA GLN A 73 21.86 -3.97 -18.83
C GLN A 73 23.25 -3.52 -19.29
N GLY A 74 24.26 -4.35 -19.08
CA GLY A 74 25.66 -4.01 -19.37
C GLY A 74 26.11 -2.80 -18.56
N GLN A 75 26.47 -1.71 -19.24
CA GLN A 75 26.92 -0.44 -18.62
C GLN A 75 25.79 0.59 -18.50
N ARG A 76 24.54 0.18 -18.67
CA ARG A 76 23.37 1.06 -18.60
C ARG A 76 22.44 0.66 -17.47
N LEU A 77 21.92 1.64 -16.77
CA LEU A 77 20.79 1.51 -15.84
C LEU A 77 19.55 2.07 -16.53
N GLN A 78 18.58 1.20 -16.76
CA GLN A 78 17.29 1.54 -17.38
C GLN A 78 16.25 1.72 -16.28
N LEU A 79 15.59 2.87 -16.26
CA LEU A 79 14.56 3.21 -15.28
C LEU A 79 13.29 3.62 -16.01
N LEU A 80 12.16 3.03 -15.65
CA LEU A 80 10.87 3.29 -16.25
C LEU A 80 9.84 3.53 -15.16
N TRP A 81 9.05 4.58 -15.34
CA TRP A 81 7.83 4.82 -14.57
C TRP A 81 6.67 4.91 -15.55
N ARG A 82 5.59 4.17 -15.28
CA ARG A 82 4.28 4.51 -15.78
C ARG A 82 3.56 5.33 -14.73
N VAL A 83 3.13 6.52 -15.12
CA VAL A 83 2.46 7.47 -14.23
C VAL A 83 0.98 7.47 -14.56
N GLU A 84 0.16 7.09 -13.59
CA GLU A 84 -1.29 7.04 -13.74
C GLU A 84 -1.85 8.44 -14.06
N PRO A 85 -2.83 8.58 -14.98
CA PRO A 85 -3.49 9.85 -15.23
C PRO A 85 -3.95 10.57 -13.95
N GLY A 86 -3.82 11.89 -13.93
CA GLY A 86 -4.07 12.70 -12.74
C GLY A 86 -2.95 12.64 -11.69
N HIS A 87 -1.83 11.99 -11.97
CA HIS A 87 -0.65 11.95 -11.11
C HIS A 87 0.58 12.51 -11.83
N TYR A 88 1.58 12.90 -11.04
CA TYR A 88 2.82 13.44 -11.58
C TYR A 88 4.00 13.19 -10.64
N LEU A 89 5.19 13.04 -11.22
CA LEU A 89 6.47 12.94 -10.51
C LEU A 89 7.17 14.29 -10.46
N TYR A 90 7.79 14.64 -9.34
CA TYR A 90 8.65 15.83 -9.26
C TYR A 90 10.02 15.56 -9.87
N ARG A 91 10.41 16.35 -10.88
CA ARG A 91 11.73 16.28 -11.50
C ARG A 91 12.86 16.44 -10.49
N SER A 92 12.72 17.35 -9.53
CA SER A 92 13.74 17.65 -8.51
C SER A 92 13.86 16.59 -7.41
N ARG A 93 12.92 15.65 -7.34
CA ARG A 93 12.89 14.57 -6.33
C ARG A 93 13.38 13.23 -6.86
N LEU A 94 13.66 13.13 -8.17
CA LEU A 94 14.28 11.96 -8.77
C LEU A 94 15.79 11.94 -8.48
N LYS A 95 16.23 10.90 -7.77
CA LYS A 95 17.64 10.70 -7.43
C LYS A 95 18.03 9.25 -7.64
N VAL A 96 19.29 9.06 -8.06
CA VAL A 96 19.91 7.75 -8.19
C VAL A 96 21.18 7.75 -7.35
N ALA A 97 21.31 6.74 -6.50
CA ALA A 97 22.50 6.48 -5.71
C ALA A 97 23.07 5.11 -6.04
N GLY A 98 24.39 5.01 -6.14
CA GLY A 98 25.11 3.77 -6.37
C GLY A 98 25.18 2.87 -5.14
N PRO A 99 25.86 1.71 -5.25
CA PRO A 99 25.91 0.71 -4.20
C PRO A 99 26.51 1.22 -2.88
N ASN A 100 27.40 2.22 -2.95
CA ASN A 100 28.04 2.80 -1.76
C ASN A 100 27.36 4.11 -1.32
N GLY A 101 26.19 4.42 -1.87
CA GLY A 101 25.45 5.65 -1.60
C GLY A 101 25.96 6.87 -2.36
N GLU A 102 26.93 6.72 -3.26
CA GLU A 102 27.42 7.82 -4.09
C GLU A 102 26.34 8.28 -5.06
N ARG A 103 26.21 9.60 -5.25
CA ARG A 103 25.24 10.14 -6.21
C ARG A 103 25.65 9.78 -7.64
N VAL A 104 24.71 9.21 -8.39
CA VAL A 104 24.84 8.98 -9.83
C VAL A 104 24.26 10.17 -10.56
N ALA A 105 25.04 10.76 -11.47
CA ALA A 105 24.56 11.84 -12.31
C ALA A 105 23.58 11.29 -13.34
N VAL A 106 22.38 11.88 -13.41
CA VAL A 106 21.33 11.50 -14.34
C VAL A 106 20.95 12.71 -15.17
N GLN A 107 20.93 12.54 -16.49
CA GLN A 107 20.40 13.54 -17.40
C GLN A 107 18.88 13.38 -17.44
N LEU A 108 18.21 14.19 -16.62
CA LEU A 108 16.77 14.24 -16.57
C LEU A 108 16.24 15.05 -17.77
N PRO A 109 15.24 14.54 -18.51
CA PRO A 109 14.63 15.28 -19.62
C PRO A 109 14.01 16.60 -19.16
N GLU A 110 13.57 17.42 -20.11
CA GLU A 110 12.78 18.60 -19.78
C GLU A 110 11.47 18.19 -19.12
N GLY A 111 11.10 18.88 -18.05
CA GLY A 111 9.84 18.65 -17.34
C GLY A 111 8.83 19.75 -17.67
N GLU A 112 7.56 19.48 -17.38
CA GLU A 112 6.48 20.46 -17.48
C GLU A 112 6.56 21.44 -16.30
N SER A 113 6.51 22.74 -16.57
CA SER A 113 6.36 23.76 -15.51
C SER A 113 4.98 23.64 -14.88
N TYR A 114 4.93 23.51 -13.56
CA TYR A 114 3.70 23.34 -12.81
C TYR A 114 3.77 24.10 -11.49
N HIS A 115 2.63 24.63 -11.04
CA HIS A 115 2.52 25.32 -9.76
C HIS A 115 1.58 24.52 -8.85
N ASP A 116 2.05 24.15 -7.68
CA ASP A 116 1.22 23.49 -6.66
C ASP A 116 1.35 24.12 -5.27
N GLU A 117 0.39 23.78 -4.42
CA GLU A 117 0.28 24.29 -3.05
C GLU A 117 1.36 23.72 -2.10
N TYR A 118 2.14 22.72 -2.53
CA TYR A 118 3.11 22.03 -1.68
C TYR A 118 4.53 22.58 -1.84
N PHE A 119 4.95 22.82 -3.08
CA PHE A 119 6.29 23.25 -3.44
C PHE A 119 6.32 24.50 -4.32
N GLY A 120 5.16 25.05 -4.71
CA GLY A 120 5.07 26.21 -5.58
C GLY A 120 5.48 25.86 -7.01
N ASP A 121 6.35 26.68 -7.60
CA ASP A 121 6.83 26.48 -8.97
C ASP A 121 7.84 25.32 -9.05
N VAL A 122 7.44 24.27 -9.77
CA VAL A 122 8.19 23.03 -9.93
C VAL A 122 8.23 22.59 -11.40
N LEU A 123 9.11 21.62 -11.68
CA LEU A 123 9.09 20.85 -12.91
C LEU A 123 8.59 19.44 -12.60
N ILE A 124 7.63 18.97 -13.38
CA ILE A 124 6.98 17.67 -13.17
C ILE A 124 7.05 16.80 -14.43
N TYR A 125 6.75 15.51 -14.25
CA TYR A 125 6.52 14.57 -15.34
C TYR A 125 5.12 13.98 -15.20
N ARG A 126 4.32 14.15 -16.26
CA ARG A 126 3.03 13.47 -16.47
C ARG A 126 3.23 12.39 -17.53
N GLY A 127 2.55 11.26 -17.37
CA GLY A 127 2.72 10.10 -18.24
C GLY A 127 4.07 9.40 -18.06
N ASP A 128 4.36 8.48 -18.98
CA ASP A 128 5.50 7.57 -18.84
C ASP A 128 6.84 8.31 -18.90
N LEU A 129 7.73 7.98 -17.96
CA LEU A 129 9.10 8.50 -17.88
C LEU A 129 10.08 7.35 -18.06
N ALA A 130 10.98 7.47 -19.04
CA ALA A 130 12.08 6.53 -19.25
C ALA A 130 13.42 7.26 -19.13
N LEU A 131 14.36 6.69 -18.37
CA LEU A 131 15.71 7.20 -18.20
C LEU A 131 16.71 6.09 -18.53
N ASP A 132 17.66 6.40 -19.41
CA ASP A 132 18.84 5.57 -19.70
C ASP A 132 20.08 6.24 -19.09
N VAL A 133 20.59 5.65 -18.01
CA VAL A 133 21.72 6.19 -17.25
C VAL A 133 22.98 5.39 -17.58
N SER A 134 23.97 6.08 -18.15
CA SER A 134 25.30 5.50 -18.37
C SER A 134 26.05 5.38 -17.05
N LEU A 135 26.50 4.16 -16.72
CA LEU A 135 27.26 3.88 -15.50
C LEU A 135 28.77 4.14 -15.66
N GLY A 136 29.23 4.43 -16.89
CA GLY A 136 30.64 4.58 -17.23
C GLY A 136 31.40 3.25 -17.20
N SER A 137 32.72 3.33 -17.38
CA SER A 137 33.62 2.17 -17.45
C SER A 137 33.96 1.55 -16.09
N ASP A 138 33.55 2.19 -14.98
CA ASP A 138 33.76 1.68 -13.62
C ASP A 138 32.64 0.68 -13.26
N LEU A 139 32.78 -0.53 -13.80
CA LEU A 139 31.88 -1.67 -13.61
C LEU A 139 31.85 -2.21 -12.17
N SER A 140 32.66 -1.65 -11.25
CA SER A 140 32.53 -1.92 -9.81
C SER A 140 31.11 -1.68 -9.30
N LYS A 141 30.37 -0.80 -9.99
CA LYS A 141 28.96 -0.44 -9.72
C LYS A 141 27.94 -1.42 -10.29
N ALA A 142 28.34 -2.29 -11.22
CA ALA A 142 27.48 -3.24 -11.93
C ALA A 142 27.99 -4.68 -11.75
N LYS A 143 28.38 -5.04 -10.52
CA LYS A 143 28.72 -6.43 -10.20
C LYS A 143 27.46 -7.30 -10.24
N GLU A 144 27.53 -8.37 -11.02
CA GLU A 144 26.48 -9.38 -11.12
C GLU A 144 26.09 -9.89 -9.72
N GLY A 145 24.80 -9.83 -9.38
CA GLY A 145 24.27 -10.31 -8.08
C GLY A 145 24.24 -9.30 -6.93
N VAL A 146 24.68 -8.05 -7.12
CA VAL A 146 24.56 -6.97 -6.13
C VAL A 146 23.45 -6.01 -6.55
N LYS A 147 22.45 -5.77 -5.68
CA LYS A 147 21.36 -4.79 -5.90
C LYS A 147 21.98 -3.40 -6.16
N PRO A 148 22.06 -2.91 -7.40
CA PRO A 148 23.17 -2.02 -7.75
C PRO A 148 22.86 -0.54 -7.54
N PHE A 149 21.59 -0.13 -7.46
CA PHE A 149 21.23 1.28 -7.31
C PHE A 149 19.99 1.49 -6.45
N LEU A 150 20.02 2.56 -5.65
CA LEU A 150 18.86 3.10 -4.94
C LEU A 150 18.25 4.23 -5.76
N ILE A 151 16.97 4.08 -6.06
CA ILE A 151 16.16 5.04 -6.79
C ILE A 151 15.21 5.70 -5.80
N GLU A 152 15.34 7.02 -5.67
CA GLU A 152 14.42 7.83 -4.88
C GLU A 152 13.54 8.68 -5.81
N TYR A 153 12.25 8.70 -5.54
CA TYR A 153 11.29 9.53 -6.28
C TYR A 153 10.13 9.95 -5.39
N GLN A 154 9.41 10.98 -5.82
CA GLN A 154 8.21 11.43 -5.13
C GLN A 154 7.25 12.01 -6.17
N GLY A 155 5.96 11.79 -5.96
CA GLY A 155 4.90 12.35 -6.79
C GLY A 155 3.66 12.67 -5.98
N CYS A 156 2.72 13.34 -6.63
CA CYS A 156 1.43 13.71 -6.08
C CYS A 156 0.32 13.43 -7.09
N ALA A 157 -0.91 13.48 -6.59
CA ALA A 157 -2.12 13.49 -7.38
C ALA A 157 -2.64 14.93 -7.52
N GLU A 158 -3.21 15.25 -8.69
CA GLU A 158 -3.97 16.48 -8.90
C GLU A 158 -5.19 16.60 -7.97
N ALA A 159 -5.65 15.47 -7.42
CA ALA A 159 -6.69 15.42 -6.40
C ALA A 159 -6.27 16.04 -5.05
N GLY A 160 -5.08 16.64 -4.93
CA GLY A 160 -4.67 17.40 -3.77
C GLY A 160 -4.11 16.53 -2.64
N TYR A 161 -3.36 15.49 -2.99
CA TYR A 161 -2.56 14.73 -2.02
C TYR A 161 -1.22 14.28 -2.60
N CYS A 162 -0.24 14.16 -1.72
CA CYS A 162 1.13 13.79 -2.09
C CYS A 162 1.56 12.49 -1.42
N TYR A 163 2.27 11.66 -2.17
CA TYR A 163 2.89 10.47 -1.61
C TYR A 163 4.16 10.85 -0.85
N PRO A 164 4.51 10.12 0.22
CA PRO A 164 5.83 10.22 0.82
C PRO A 164 6.94 9.89 -0.20
N PRO A 165 8.20 10.30 0.05
CA PRO A 165 9.33 9.87 -0.76
C PRO A 165 9.44 8.34 -0.82
N GLN A 166 9.57 7.82 -2.03
CA GLN A 166 9.71 6.40 -2.31
C GLN A 166 11.17 6.02 -2.49
N LYS A 167 11.51 4.79 -2.11
CA LYS A 167 12.84 4.20 -2.23
C LYS A 167 12.73 2.82 -2.86
N ARG A 168 13.30 2.64 -4.04
CA ARG A 168 13.29 1.37 -4.78
C ARG A 168 14.72 0.96 -5.10
N TRP A 169 15.01 -0.32 -4.89
CA TRP A 169 16.28 -0.91 -5.29
C TRP A 169 16.07 -1.64 -6.62
N THR A 170 16.98 -1.43 -7.56
CA THR A 170 17.05 -2.22 -8.80
C THR A 170 17.70 -3.58 -8.59
#